data_AF-A0A378YW01-F1
#
_entry.id   AF-A0A378YW01-F1
#
_cell.length_a   1.000
_cell.length_b   1.000
_cell.length_c   1.000
_cell.angle_alpha   90.00
_cell.angle_beta   90.00
_cell.angle_gamma   90.00
#
_symmetry.space_group_name_H-M   'P 1'
#
loop_
_entity.id
_entity.type
_entity.pdbx_description
1 polymer ?
#
loop_
_entity_poly.entity_id
_entity_poly.type
_entity_poly.pdbx_seq_one_letter_code
_entity_poly.pdbx_strand_id
1 'polypeptide(L)'
;MATPNAGSVDALTFGVINDTVFNVVKSTESNLKSTISGLGENPTTTDLLMVQQGVQQWTLMVQIQSTVTKEIGDAMKGIIQKAS
;
A
#
# COMPACT_ATOMS: atom_id res chain seq x y z
N MET A 1 13.76 -32.56 22.78
CA MET A 1 14.32 -31.65 21.75
C MET A 1 13.19 -30.78 21.25
N ALA A 2 13.17 -29.50 21.63
CA ALA A 2 12.13 -28.56 21.19
C ALA A 2 12.55 -27.96 19.85
N THR A 3 11.71 -28.10 18.83
CA THR A 3 11.91 -27.46 17.53
C THR A 3 11.70 -25.95 17.66
N PRO A 4 12.48 -25.11 16.96
CA PRO A 4 12.28 -23.67 16.99
C PRO A 4 10.98 -23.33 16.24
N ASN A 5 10.08 -22.64 16.92
CA ASN A 5 8.86 -22.07 16.35
C ASN A 5 9.22 -20.96 15.34
N ALA A 6 9.35 -21.32 14.06
CA ALA A 6 9.57 -20.39 12.95
C ALA A 6 8.28 -19.65 12.51
N GLY A 7 7.12 -19.92 13.13
CA GLY A 7 5.83 -19.40 12.66
C GLY A 7 5.50 -17.95 13.05
N SER A 8 6.31 -17.30 13.88
CA SER A 8 5.95 -15.98 14.45
C SER A 8 6.64 -14.79 13.79
N VAL A 9 7.78 -14.97 13.11
CA VAL A 9 8.52 -13.87 12.46
C VAL A 9 7.92 -13.48 11.12
N ASP A 10 7.47 -14.43 10.28
CA ASP A 10 6.90 -14.12 8.97
C ASP A 10 5.58 -13.34 9.04
N ALA A 11 4.69 -13.71 9.98
CA ALA A 11 3.42 -13.00 10.18
C ALA A 11 3.63 -11.57 10.74
N LEU A 12 4.61 -11.37 11.62
CA LEU A 12 4.97 -10.06 12.14
C LEU A 12 5.58 -9.16 11.05
N THR A 13 6.41 -9.72 10.17
CA THR A 13 7.06 -8.93 9.10
C THR A 13 6.09 -8.61 7.97
N PHE A 14 5.20 -9.55 7.57
CA PHE A 14 4.13 -9.30 6.61
C PHE A 14 3.15 -8.24 7.11
N GLY A 15 2.72 -8.34 8.37
CA GLY A 15 1.85 -7.34 9.00
C GLY A 15 2.47 -5.95 8.92
N VAL A 16 3.73 -5.80 9.33
CA VAL A 16 4.43 -4.50 9.30
C VAL A 16 4.59 -3.95 7.89
N ILE A 17 4.97 -4.78 6.91
CA ILE A 17 5.15 -4.32 5.52
C ILE A 17 3.81 -3.93 4.90
N ASN A 18 2.78 -4.78 5.07
CA ASN A 18 1.44 -4.50 4.58
C ASN A 18 0.87 -3.24 5.21
N ASP A 19 0.97 -3.10 6.53
CA ASP A 19 0.50 -1.92 7.26
C ASP A 19 1.26 -0.66 6.82
N THR A 20 2.57 -0.75 6.62
CA THR A 20 3.38 0.38 6.13
C THR A 20 2.93 0.81 4.74
N VAL A 21 2.82 -0.12 3.80
CA VAL A 21 2.40 0.19 2.42
C VAL A 21 0.97 0.73 2.41
N PHE A 22 0.07 0.14 3.21
CA PHE A 22 -1.31 0.59 3.35
C PHE A 22 -1.40 2.00 3.97
N ASN A 23 -0.56 2.31 4.95
CA ASN A 23 -0.47 3.65 5.55
C ASN A 23 0.00 4.70 4.54
N VAL A 24 0.94 4.36 3.65
CA VAL A 24 1.41 5.29 2.62
C VAL A 24 0.34 5.52 1.55
N VAL A 25 -0.38 4.48 1.12
CA VAL A 25 -1.55 4.62 0.22
C VAL A 25 -2.61 5.52 0.84
N LYS A 26 -2.97 5.29 2.10
CA LYS A 26 -3.93 6.13 2.85
C LYS A 26 -3.46 7.57 2.99
N SER A 27 -2.18 7.80 3.24
CA SER A 27 -1.62 9.16 3.31
C SER A 27 -1.76 9.88 1.97
N THR A 28 -1.49 9.18 0.85
CA THR A 28 -1.61 9.72 -0.50
C THR A 28 -3.07 10.02 -0.86
N GLU A 29 -3.98 9.11 -0.51
CA GLU A 29 -5.43 9.31 -0.64
C GLU A 29 -5.92 10.51 0.19
N SER A 30 -5.47 10.63 1.44
CA SER A 30 -5.83 11.74 2.32
C SER A 30 -5.36 13.08 1.77
N ASN A 31 -4.15 13.13 1.19
CA ASN A 31 -3.65 14.32 0.52
C ASN A 31 -4.48 14.68 -0.71
N LEU A 32 -4.80 13.70 -1.56
CA LEU A 32 -5.67 13.92 -2.72
C LEU A 32 -7.06 14.41 -2.31
N LYS A 33 -7.63 13.81 -1.26
CA LYS A 33 -8.93 14.22 -0.72
C LYS A 33 -8.89 15.63 -0.14
N SER A 34 -7.79 16.01 0.50
CA SER A 34 -7.56 17.38 0.97
C SER A 34 -7.49 18.36 -0.19
N THR A 35 -6.74 18.02 -1.25
CA THR A 35 -6.65 18.82 -2.48
C THR A 35 -8.02 19.02 -3.10
N ILE A 36 -8.81 17.94 -3.24
CA ILE A 36 -10.17 17.98 -3.81
C ILE A 36 -11.12 18.81 -2.94
N SER A 37 -11.04 18.64 -1.62
CA SER A 37 -11.89 19.39 -0.68
C SER A 37 -11.54 20.88 -0.64
N GLY A 38 -10.31 21.24 -1.00
CA GLY A 38 -9.84 22.64 -1.11
C GLY A 38 -10.25 23.35 -2.41
N LEU A 39 -10.87 22.65 -3.37
CA LEU A 39 -11.13 23.18 -4.72
C LEU A 39 -12.19 24.29 -4.82
N GLY A 40 -12.99 24.53 -3.78
CA GLY A 40 -14.06 25.54 -3.82
C GLY A 40 -15.09 25.32 -4.94
N GLU A 41 -15.97 26.30 -5.18
CA GLU A 41 -17.03 26.19 -6.21
C GLU A 41 -16.53 26.45 -7.64
N ASN A 42 -15.39 27.11 -7.82
CA ASN A 42 -14.79 27.43 -9.12
C ASN A 42 -13.29 27.09 -9.13
N PRO A 43 -12.91 25.80 -9.24
CA PRO A 43 -11.51 25.41 -9.29
C PRO A 43 -10.81 25.99 -10.51
N THR A 44 -9.58 26.47 -10.32
CA THR A 44 -8.75 26.96 -11.42
C THR A 44 -8.17 25.78 -12.21
N THR A 45 -7.69 26.03 -13.44
CA THR A 45 -6.98 25.02 -14.25
C THR A 45 -5.77 24.44 -13.52
N THR A 46 -5.08 25.25 -12.71
CA THR A 46 -3.95 24.80 -11.88
C THR A 46 -4.41 23.79 -10.83
N ASP A 47 -5.56 24.04 -10.20
CA ASP A 47 -6.09 23.13 -9.19
C ASP A 47 -6.54 21.80 -9.80
N LEU A 48 -7.16 21.84 -10.98
CA LEU A 48 -7.51 20.65 -11.74
C LEU A 48 -6.27 19.84 -12.15
N LEU A 49 -5.17 20.50 -12.49
CA LEU A 49 -3.90 19.84 -12.80
C LEU A 49 -3.31 19.17 -11.55
N MET A 50 -3.37 19.81 -10.39
CA MET A 50 -2.94 19.21 -9.12
C MET A 50 -3.75 17.96 -8.77
N VAL A 51 -5.08 18.00 -8.98
CA VAL A 51 -5.94 16.82 -8.79
C VAL A 51 -5.55 15.70 -9.74
N GLN A 52 -5.33 16.01 -11.02
CA GLN A 52 -4.90 15.02 -12.01
C GLN A 52 -3.58 14.34 -11.62
N GLN A 53 -2.60 15.13 -11.17
CA GLN A 53 -1.32 14.58 -10.68
C GLN A 53 -1.52 13.71 -9.45
N GLY A 54 -2.33 14.17 -8.49
CA GLY A 54 -2.62 13.40 -7.27
C GLY A 54 -3.35 12.08 -7.54
N VAL A 55 -4.30 12.05 -8.48
CA VAL A 55 -5.01 10.82 -8.90
C VAL A 55 -4.04 9.82 -9.54
N GLN A 56 -3.15 10.29 -10.42
CA GLN A 56 -2.14 9.42 -11.05
C GLN A 56 -1.19 8.83 -10.01
N GLN A 57 -0.70 9.67 -9.08
CA GLN A 57 0.15 9.21 -7.99
C GLN A 57 -0.57 8.17 -7.12
N TRP A 58 -1.81 8.44 -6.73
CA TRP A 58 -2.62 7.49 -5.96
C TRP A 58 -2.82 6.16 -6.71
N THR A 59 -3.08 6.20 -8.01
CA THR A 59 -3.23 5.00 -8.85
C THR A 59 -1.96 4.15 -8.86
N LEU A 60 -0.79 4.76 -9.04
CA LEU A 60 0.49 4.07 -8.98
C LEU A 60 0.73 3.43 -7.61
N MET A 61 0.38 4.13 -6.53
CA MET A 61 0.53 3.61 -5.16
C MET A 61 -0.36 2.40 -4.87
N VAL A 62 -1.61 2.42 -5.34
CA VAL A 62 -2.51 1.25 -5.24
C VAL A 62 -1.97 0.05 -6.02
N GLN A 63 -1.41 0.29 -7.22
CA GLN A 63 -0.76 -0.76 -8.01
C GLN A 63 0.45 -1.35 -7.29
N ILE A 64 1.33 -0.51 -6.74
CA ILE A 64 2.48 -0.94 -5.95
C ILE A 64 2.02 -1.75 -4.73
N GLN A 65 0.99 -1.29 -4.02
CA GLN A 65 0.44 -2.02 -2.88
C GLN A 65 -0.07 -3.41 -3.27
N SER A 66 -0.77 -3.52 -4.41
CA SER A 66 -1.25 -4.79 -4.93
C SER A 66 -0.09 -5.72 -5.29
N THR A 67 0.95 -5.20 -5.95
CA THR A 67 2.15 -5.97 -6.31
C THR A 67 2.88 -6.48 -5.07
N VAL A 68 3.16 -5.59 -4.11
CA VAL A 68 3.87 -5.97 -2.88
C VAL A 68 3.08 -7.00 -2.09
N THR A 69 1.75 -6.79 -1.94
CA THR A 69 0.89 -7.75 -1.24
C THR A 69 0.89 -9.11 -1.94
N LYS A 70 0.83 -9.12 -3.28
CA LYS A 70 0.88 -10.34 -4.09
C LYS A 70 2.22 -11.06 -3.95
N GLU A 71 3.34 -10.35 -4.11
CA GLU A 71 4.68 -10.92 -4.01
C GLU A 71 4.93 -11.54 -2.63
N ILE A 72 4.49 -10.88 -1.56
CA ILE A 72 4.61 -11.46 -0.22
C ILE A 72 3.71 -12.70 -0.09
N GLY A 73 2.47 -12.64 -0.58
CA GLY A 73 1.57 -13.79 -0.58
C GLY A 73 2.14 -14.99 -1.35
N ASP A 74 2.81 -14.75 -2.48
CA ASP A 74 3.44 -15.79 -3.28
C ASP A 74 4.74 -16.31 -2.62
N ALA A 75 5.53 -15.45 -1.97
CA ALA A 75 6.69 -15.85 -1.17
C ALA A 75 6.29 -16.75 0.01
N MET A 76 5.23 -16.40 0.73
CA MET A 76 4.68 -17.22 1.82
C MET A 76 4.25 -18.60 1.33
N LYS A 77 3.55 -18.67 0.19
CA LYS A 77 3.19 -19.96 -0.41
C LYS A 77 4.44 -20.78 -0.76
N GLY A 78 5.48 -20.15 -1.29
CA GLY A 78 6.75 -20.81 -1.61
C GLY A 78 7.47 -21.37 -0.39
N ILE A 79 7.47 -20.64 0.74
CA ILE A 79 8.02 -21.12 2.02
C ILE A 79 7.22 -22.33 2.51
N ILE A 80 5.89 -22.24 2.55
CA ILE A 80 5.02 -23.34 3.00
C ILE A 80 5.26 -24.60 2.16
N GLN A 81 5.36 -24.46 0.83
CA GLN A 81 5.63 -25.57 -0.07
C GLN A 81 7.04 -26.17 0.11
N LYS A 82 8.06 -25.37 0.45
CA LYS A 82 9.42 -25.87 0.73
C LYS A 82 9.57 -26.50 2.11
N ALA A 83 8.72 -26.11 3.06
CA ALA A 83 8.72 -26.63 4.43
C ALA A 83 7.90 -27.92 4.60
N SER A 84 7.13 -28.32 3.57
CA SER A 84 6.32 -29.55 3.52
C SER A 84 7.05 -30.72 2.88
#